data_AF-A0A926JBS4-F1
#
_entry.id   AF-A0A926JBS4-F1
#
_cell.length_a   1.000
_cell.length_b   1.000
_cell.length_c   1.000
_cell.angle_alpha   90.00
_cell.angle_beta   90.00
_cell.angle_gamma   90.00
#
_symmetry.space_group_name_H-M   'P 1'
#
loop_
_entity.id
_entity.type
_entity.pdbx_description
1 polymer ?
#
loop_
_entity_poly.entity_id
_entity_poly.type
_entity_poly.pdbx_seq_one_letter_code
_entity_poly.pdbx_strand_id
1 'polypeptide(L)'
;MSSEPRLPVPSLGDAAASAADGVGGDGRDLPSSRSFFGRFFDALTGAEDDPSHDESKPQTGSTPSIINLRRMRVDDVAVPKAEMIAAPDDIALNDLVELFREHGFSRIPVYHETLDHPLGMIHLKDLALKHGFGAKGPFDLLSMLREVLYVPPSMYIGVLLQQMQQRRIHMALVIDEYGGVDGLVTIEDLIEQVIGEIEDEHDEAEGTMCLAEKPGQWLVQARMPLDEIEAKTGFKLDNVEDEEDVDTLGGLVVVLAGRVPQRGEVITNDAGIQFEVVEADPRRIKRVRMRLPADLVAATQSQTKEVVKPHDS
;
A
#
# COMPACT_ATOMS: atom_id res chain seq x y z
N MET A 1 31.85 71.84 13.78
CA MET A 1 33.04 71.64 14.62
C MET A 1 32.63 70.67 15.71
N SER A 2 33.04 69.40 15.81
CA SER A 2 34.08 68.58 15.16
C SER A 2 33.69 67.12 15.51
N SER A 3 33.46 66.23 14.54
CA SER A 3 34.41 65.21 14.01
C SER A 3 34.17 63.79 14.57
N GLU A 4 33.63 62.92 13.72
CA GLU A 4 33.73 61.45 13.78
C GLU A 4 35.19 60.96 13.59
N PRO A 5 35.48 59.69 13.95
CA PRO A 5 36.45 58.91 13.19
C PRO A 5 35.94 57.52 12.75
N ARG A 6 36.31 57.18 11.50
CA ARG A 6 36.09 55.91 10.77
C ARG A 6 36.88 54.71 11.30
N LEU A 7 36.34 53.53 11.00
CA LEU A 7 36.90 52.17 11.09
C LEU A 7 38.22 51.93 10.33
N PRO A 8 38.94 50.83 10.63
CA PRO A 8 39.76 50.12 9.66
C PRO A 8 39.21 48.71 9.31
N VAL A 9 39.22 48.39 8.02
CA VAL A 9 39.16 47.04 7.44
C VAL A 9 40.57 46.47 7.28
N PRO A 10 40.78 45.14 7.36
CA PRO A 10 41.91 44.49 6.72
C PRO A 10 41.52 43.65 5.50
N SER A 11 42.52 43.50 4.64
CA SER A 11 42.55 43.15 3.23
C SER A 11 42.44 41.66 2.89
N LEU A 12 41.91 41.36 1.69
CA LEU A 12 42.21 40.14 0.93
C LEU A 12 43.68 40.11 0.50
N GLY A 13 44.28 38.92 0.52
CA GLY A 13 45.57 38.59 -0.10
C GLY A 13 45.67 37.09 -0.36
N ASP A 14 46.01 36.77 -1.61
CA ASP A 14 46.13 35.46 -2.27
C ASP A 14 47.03 34.42 -1.57
N ALA A 15 46.76 33.12 -1.81
CA ALA A 15 47.59 32.27 -2.67
C ALA A 15 47.40 30.75 -2.42
N ALA A 16 47.04 30.06 -3.51
CA ALA A 16 47.62 28.82 -4.05
C ALA A 16 47.77 27.53 -3.20
N ALA A 17 47.05 26.53 -3.70
CA ALA A 17 47.32 25.09 -3.79
C ALA A 17 48.75 24.56 -3.50
N SER A 18 48.80 23.37 -2.88
CA SER A 18 49.45 22.17 -3.44
C SER A 18 49.37 20.95 -2.48
N ALA A 19 48.95 19.81 -3.05
CA ALA A 19 49.30 18.38 -2.87
C ALA A 19 50.30 17.96 -1.74
N ALA A 20 50.37 16.73 -1.21
CA ALA A 20 49.68 15.43 -1.29
C ALA A 20 50.37 14.46 -0.27
N ASP A 21 49.77 13.29 -0.03
CA ASP A 21 50.29 12.05 0.61
C ASP A 21 50.66 12.08 2.12
N GLY A 22 50.30 11.12 2.97
CA GLY A 22 49.56 9.87 2.79
C GLY A 22 49.54 9.01 4.08
N VAL A 23 48.64 8.02 4.07
CA VAL A 23 48.67 6.69 4.71
C VAL A 23 48.25 6.49 6.19
N GLY A 24 47.12 5.76 6.33
CA GLY A 24 46.92 4.63 7.27
C GLY A 24 46.30 4.98 8.63
N GLY A 25 45.22 4.37 9.11
CA GLY A 25 44.39 3.25 8.68
C GLY A 25 43.41 2.90 9.82
N ASP A 26 42.40 2.11 9.48
CA ASP A 26 41.42 1.40 10.35
C ASP A 26 40.43 2.27 11.14
N GLY A 27 39.11 2.16 11.00
CA GLY A 27 38.29 1.02 10.58
C GLY A 27 37.13 0.96 11.57
N ARG A 28 35.90 1.21 11.10
CA ARG A 28 34.63 0.77 11.70
C ARG A 28 33.49 1.11 10.74
N ASP A 29 33.10 0.08 10.00
CA ASP A 29 32.01 0.08 9.03
C ASP A 29 30.66 0.37 9.69
N LEU A 30 29.95 1.35 9.15
CA LEU A 30 28.50 1.48 9.25
C LEU A 30 27.94 1.31 7.83
N PRO A 31 27.00 0.39 7.59
CA PRO A 31 26.54 0.09 6.25
C PRO A 31 25.77 1.28 5.67
N SER A 32 26.37 1.88 4.64
CA SER A 32 25.74 2.84 3.74
C SER A 32 24.65 2.14 2.94
N SER A 33 23.39 2.31 3.35
CA SER A 33 22.24 1.95 2.52
C SER A 33 22.07 2.98 1.39
N ARG A 34 22.86 2.82 0.33
CA ARG A 34 22.54 3.34 -0.99
C ARG A 34 22.70 2.23 -2.01
N SER A 35 21.77 2.23 -2.95
CA SER A 35 21.80 1.50 -4.23
C SER A 35 21.06 0.16 -4.29
N PHE A 36 19.77 0.17 -3.93
CA PHE A 36 18.79 -0.70 -4.60
C PHE A 36 17.98 0.06 -5.66
N PHE A 37 17.63 1.33 -5.41
CA PHE A 37 16.83 2.13 -6.36
C PHE A 37 17.61 2.75 -7.53
N GLY A 38 18.94 2.84 -7.45
CA GLY A 38 19.75 3.43 -8.52
C GLY A 38 19.95 2.52 -9.74
N ARG A 39 19.92 1.20 -9.52
CA ARG A 39 20.20 0.20 -10.57
C ARG A 39 18.98 -0.11 -11.44
N PHE A 40 17.77 0.08 -10.90
CA PHE A 40 16.52 -0.11 -11.65
C PHE A 40 16.20 1.07 -12.59
N PHE A 41 16.64 2.28 -12.25
CA PHE A 41 16.27 3.48 -13.02
C PHE A 41 17.16 3.73 -14.25
N ASP A 42 18.41 3.27 -14.22
CA ASP A 42 19.35 3.41 -15.34
C ASP A 42 18.95 2.55 -16.56
N ALA A 43 18.14 1.50 -16.33
CA ALA A 43 17.58 0.65 -17.39
C ALA A 43 16.41 1.29 -18.16
N LEU A 44 15.85 2.41 -17.68
CA LEU A 44 14.68 3.07 -18.29
C LEU A 44 15.03 4.33 -19.10
N THR A 45 16.27 4.80 -19.06
CA THR A 45 16.73 5.96 -19.83
C THR A 45 17.80 5.52 -20.81
N GLY A 46 17.37 5.10 -22.00
CA GLY A 46 18.25 4.60 -23.05
C GLY A 46 19.31 5.61 -23.49
N ALA A 47 20.51 5.07 -23.75
CA ALA A 47 21.53 5.65 -24.61
C ALA A 47 21.87 4.62 -25.70
N GLU A 48 21.86 5.07 -26.95
CA GLU A 48 21.96 4.31 -28.19
C GLU A 48 23.39 3.82 -28.48
N ASP A 49 23.55 2.62 -29.07
CA ASP A 49 24.47 2.33 -30.20
C ASP A 49 24.31 0.88 -30.75
N ASP A 50 23.72 0.79 -31.97
CA ASP A 50 23.84 -0.12 -33.15
C ASP A 50 24.04 -1.68 -33.06
N PRO A 51 23.75 -2.50 -34.13
CA PRO A 51 22.78 -3.59 -34.03
C PRO A 51 23.35 -4.97 -34.40
N SER A 52 22.76 -6.04 -33.85
CA SER A 52 22.83 -7.36 -34.50
C SER A 52 21.60 -8.18 -34.14
N HIS A 53 20.88 -8.57 -35.19
CA HIS A 53 19.67 -9.38 -35.25
C HIS A 53 19.45 -10.39 -34.11
N ASP A 54 18.31 -10.25 -33.43
CA ASP A 54 17.37 -11.37 -33.29
C ASP A 54 15.93 -10.84 -33.32
N GLU A 55 15.10 -11.39 -34.21
CA GLU A 55 13.71 -10.98 -34.39
C GLU A 55 12.85 -11.49 -33.23
N SER A 56 12.85 -10.76 -32.11
CA SER A 56 11.76 -10.83 -31.15
C SER A 56 10.76 -9.72 -31.48
N LYS A 57 9.57 -10.11 -31.95
CA LYS A 57 8.44 -9.20 -32.16
C LYS A 57 8.24 -8.38 -30.88
N PRO A 58 8.11 -7.04 -30.94
CA PRO A 58 7.75 -6.26 -29.76
C PRO A 58 6.29 -6.56 -29.42
N GLN A 59 6.07 -7.48 -28.48
CA GLN A 59 4.78 -7.61 -27.83
C GLN A 59 4.58 -6.35 -26.99
N THR A 60 3.83 -5.41 -27.54
CA THR A 60 3.38 -4.21 -26.85
C THR A 60 2.24 -4.61 -25.90
N GLY A 61 2.55 -5.43 -24.92
CA GLY A 61 1.75 -5.55 -23.70
C GLY A 61 2.06 -4.33 -22.85
N SER A 62 1.28 -3.26 -22.98
CA SER A 62 1.37 -2.16 -22.03
C SER A 62 1.12 -2.74 -20.64
N THR A 63 2.12 -2.70 -19.78
CA THR A 63 1.96 -3.14 -18.40
C THR A 63 0.75 -2.39 -17.78
N PRO A 64 -0.22 -3.10 -17.19
CA PRO A 64 -1.45 -2.51 -16.63
C PRO A 64 -1.16 -1.31 -15.71
N SER A 65 -0.06 -1.42 -14.97
CA SER A 65 0.62 -0.42 -14.15
C SER A 65 0.69 1.00 -14.73
N ILE A 66 1.16 1.15 -15.98
CA ILE A 66 1.40 2.46 -16.59
C ILE A 66 0.09 3.08 -17.13
N ILE A 67 -0.92 2.24 -17.38
CA ILE A 67 -2.24 2.69 -17.84
C ILE A 67 -3.01 3.36 -16.70
N ASN A 68 -2.91 2.84 -15.48
CA ASN A 68 -3.56 3.41 -14.29
C ASN A 68 -3.14 4.87 -14.07
N LEU A 69 -1.84 5.15 -14.24
CA LEU A 69 -1.28 6.50 -14.15
C LEU A 69 -1.93 7.52 -15.10
N ARG A 70 -2.46 7.05 -16.24
CA ARG A 70 -3.09 7.89 -17.27
C ARG A 70 -4.62 7.98 -17.14
N ARG A 71 -5.26 7.11 -16.35
CA ARG A 71 -6.72 7.00 -16.30
C ARG A 71 -7.31 7.33 -14.94
N MET A 72 -6.62 7.02 -13.85
CA MET A 72 -7.12 7.24 -12.49
C MET A 72 -6.90 8.67 -12.03
N ARG A 73 -7.88 9.18 -11.30
CA ARG A 73 -7.88 10.51 -10.69
C ARG A 73 -7.51 10.43 -9.22
N VAL A 74 -7.16 11.58 -8.65
CA VAL A 74 -6.87 11.72 -7.22
C VAL A 74 -8.07 11.29 -6.37
N ASP A 75 -9.29 11.65 -6.77
CA ASP A 75 -10.56 11.17 -6.21
C ASP A 75 -10.59 9.64 -6.03
N ASP A 76 -10.21 8.89 -7.06
CA ASP A 76 -10.32 7.42 -7.09
C ASP A 76 -9.45 6.71 -6.04
N VAL A 77 -8.47 7.42 -5.46
CA VAL A 77 -7.43 6.88 -4.57
C VAL A 77 -7.33 7.61 -3.23
N ALA A 78 -8.03 8.73 -3.07
CA ALA A 78 -7.92 9.56 -1.89
C ALA A 78 -8.59 8.91 -0.68
N VAL A 79 -7.94 9.04 0.47
CA VAL A 79 -8.55 8.76 1.78
C VAL A 79 -9.55 9.88 2.05
N PRO A 80 -10.86 9.58 2.18
CA PRO A 80 -11.88 10.60 2.40
C PRO A 80 -11.65 11.36 3.71
N LYS A 81 -12.06 12.64 3.76
CA LYS A 81 -11.96 13.48 4.97
C LYS A 81 -12.51 12.84 6.24
N ALA A 82 -13.60 12.08 6.13
CA ALA A 82 -14.21 11.40 7.28
C ALA A 82 -13.31 10.29 7.89
N GLU A 83 -12.36 9.77 7.11
CA GLU A 83 -11.43 8.71 7.51
C GLU A 83 -10.03 9.25 7.84
N MET A 84 -9.81 10.57 7.64
CA MET A 84 -8.53 11.20 7.93
C MET A 84 -8.26 11.24 9.43
N ILE A 85 -7.08 10.75 9.81
CA ILE A 85 -6.52 11.00 11.14
C ILE A 85 -5.64 12.25 11.05
N ALA A 86 -6.01 13.27 11.81
CA ALA A 86 -5.33 14.56 11.85
C ALA A 86 -5.25 15.09 13.29
N ALA A 87 -4.33 16.02 13.53
CA ALA A 87 -4.14 16.63 14.84
C ALA A 87 -4.50 18.13 14.80
N PRO A 88 -5.18 18.67 15.82
CA PRO A 88 -5.34 20.11 15.96
C PRO A 88 -3.98 20.77 16.30
N ASP A 89 -3.84 22.06 16.01
CA ASP A 89 -2.61 22.81 16.20
C ASP A 89 -2.25 23.09 17.66
N ASP A 90 -3.23 22.97 18.56
CA ASP A 90 -3.11 23.12 20.01
C ASP A 90 -2.94 21.78 20.76
N ILE A 91 -2.79 20.66 20.05
CA ILE A 91 -2.61 19.32 20.64
C ILE A 91 -1.42 19.29 21.61
N ALA A 92 -1.58 18.62 22.75
CA ALA A 92 -0.47 18.41 23.68
C ALA A 92 0.52 17.36 23.13
N LEU A 93 1.80 17.47 23.49
CA LEU A 93 2.84 16.53 23.06
C LEU A 93 2.48 15.06 23.35
N ASN A 94 1.94 14.77 24.54
CA ASN A 94 1.61 13.39 24.93
C ASN A 94 0.51 12.82 24.04
N ASP A 95 -0.54 13.60 23.78
CA ASP A 95 -1.68 13.19 22.95
C ASP A 95 -1.24 12.97 21.50
N LEU A 96 -0.35 13.84 20.98
CA LEU A 96 0.23 13.66 19.66
C LEU A 96 1.08 12.37 19.55
N VAL A 97 1.86 12.05 20.59
CA VAL A 97 2.63 10.80 20.64
C VAL A 97 1.70 9.59 20.69
N GLU A 98 0.59 9.67 21.44
CA GLU A 98 -0.41 8.61 21.48
C GLU A 98 -1.06 8.42 20.11
N LEU A 99 -1.43 9.51 19.43
CA LEU A 99 -1.98 9.47 18.07
C LEU A 99 -1.05 8.76 17.09
N PHE A 100 0.25 9.06 17.13
CA PHE A 100 1.25 8.36 16.32
C PHE A 100 1.36 6.87 16.66
N ARG A 101 1.29 6.51 17.95
CA ARG A 101 1.43 5.13 18.42
C ARG A 101 0.19 4.29 18.08
N GLU A 102 -1.00 4.85 18.22
CA GLU A 102 -2.26 4.16 17.98
C GLU A 102 -2.42 3.79 16.51
N HIS A 103 -2.14 4.73 15.61
CA HIS A 103 -2.36 4.54 14.18
C HIS A 103 -1.12 4.07 13.41
N GLY A 104 0.08 4.19 13.98
CA GLY A 104 1.32 3.75 13.34
C GLY A 104 1.76 4.59 12.12
N PHE A 105 1.18 5.78 11.95
CA PHE A 105 1.51 6.65 10.81
C PHE A 105 2.86 7.32 10.95
N SER A 106 3.50 7.62 9.81
CA SER A 106 4.74 8.40 9.79
C SER A 106 4.50 9.91 9.70
N ARG A 107 3.32 10.32 9.23
CA ARG A 107 2.94 11.70 8.95
C ARG A 107 1.48 11.90 9.34
N ILE A 108 1.17 13.01 9.99
CA ILE A 108 -0.19 13.37 10.41
C ILE A 108 -0.45 14.81 9.97
N PRO A 109 -1.54 15.10 9.22
CA PRO A 109 -1.96 16.46 8.92
C PRO A 109 -2.27 17.25 10.19
N VAL A 110 -1.93 18.53 10.19
CA VAL A 110 -2.25 19.45 11.29
C VAL A 110 -3.18 20.54 10.79
N TYR A 111 -4.24 20.81 11.54
CA TYR A 111 -5.28 21.77 11.17
C TYR A 111 -5.56 22.78 12.29
N HIS A 112 -6.18 23.90 11.95
CA HIS A 112 -6.63 24.92 12.90
C HIS A 112 -8.16 25.01 12.93
N GLU A 113 -8.77 24.79 14.09
CA GLU A 113 -10.24 24.75 14.32
C GLU A 113 -10.99 23.64 13.56
N THR A 114 -10.81 23.53 12.25
CA THR A 114 -11.48 22.58 11.36
C THR A 114 -10.50 21.96 10.37
N LEU A 115 -10.81 20.76 9.87
CA LEU A 115 -10.02 20.09 8.84
C LEU A 115 -9.94 20.87 7.53
N ASP A 116 -10.82 21.85 7.31
CA ASP A 116 -10.81 22.72 6.12
C ASP A 116 -9.76 23.83 6.20
N HIS A 117 -9.10 23.99 7.35
CA HIS A 117 -7.98 24.92 7.55
C HIS A 117 -6.68 24.16 7.88
N PRO A 118 -6.11 23.41 6.93
CA PRO A 118 -4.85 22.72 7.12
C PRO A 118 -3.67 23.71 7.23
N LEU A 119 -2.81 23.49 8.22
CA LEU A 119 -1.57 24.26 8.40
C LEU A 119 -0.36 23.57 7.78
N GLY A 120 -0.42 22.25 7.61
CA GLY A 120 0.66 21.42 7.10
C GLY A 120 0.57 20.00 7.61
N MET A 121 1.71 19.35 7.77
CA MET A 121 1.80 18.05 8.44
C MET A 121 2.87 18.06 9.52
N ILE A 122 2.80 17.10 10.46
CA ILE A 122 3.88 16.75 11.38
C ILE A 122 4.44 15.37 11.05
N HIS A 123 5.77 15.24 11.04
CA HIS A 123 6.45 13.99 10.73
C HIS A 123 6.99 13.35 12.02
N LEU A 124 6.76 12.05 12.20
CA LEU A 124 7.19 11.30 13.39
C LEU A 124 8.68 11.47 13.69
N LYS A 125 9.52 11.38 12.65
CA LYS A 125 10.96 11.66 12.72
C LYS A 125 11.30 13.02 13.33
N ASP A 126 10.58 14.09 13.01
CA ASP A 126 10.90 15.43 13.56
C ASP A 126 10.54 15.52 15.03
N LEU A 127 9.38 14.97 15.38
CA LEU A 127 8.96 14.82 16.77
C LEU A 127 9.99 14.02 17.58
N ALA A 128 10.44 12.89 17.05
CA ALA A 128 11.42 12.02 17.70
C ALA A 128 12.81 12.68 17.83
N LEU A 129 13.25 13.47 16.83
CA LEU A 129 14.53 14.16 16.88
C LEU A 129 14.54 15.34 17.86
N LYS A 130 13.43 16.08 17.97
CA LYS A 130 13.33 17.26 18.86
C LYS A 130 12.90 16.91 20.29
N HIS A 131 12.06 15.90 20.46
CA HIS A 131 11.43 15.56 21.75
C HIS A 131 11.63 14.09 22.19
N GLY A 132 12.33 13.26 21.40
CA GLY A 132 12.70 11.91 21.81
C GLY A 132 13.92 11.85 22.74
N PHE A 133 14.23 10.66 23.25
CA PHE A 133 15.46 10.35 23.99
C PHE A 133 15.79 11.27 25.18
N GLY A 134 14.78 11.73 25.91
CA GLY A 134 14.97 12.56 27.11
C GLY A 134 15.26 14.04 26.81
N ALA A 135 15.01 14.50 25.58
CA ALA A 135 15.07 15.91 25.22
C ALA A 135 14.14 16.75 26.11
N LYS A 136 14.66 17.89 26.58
CA LYS A 136 13.95 18.85 27.42
C LYS A 136 13.81 20.16 26.66
N GLY A 137 12.57 20.63 26.51
CA GLY A 137 12.27 21.90 25.84
C GLY A 137 10.76 22.08 25.71
N PRO A 138 10.29 23.33 25.49
CA PRO A 138 8.89 23.59 25.21
C PRO A 138 8.50 22.88 23.90
N PHE A 139 7.33 22.25 23.91
CA PHE A 139 6.75 21.69 22.70
C PHE A 139 6.15 22.82 21.87
N ASP A 140 6.64 22.96 20.64
CA ASP A 140 6.13 23.93 19.65
C ASP A 140 5.89 23.20 18.34
N LEU A 141 4.64 22.77 18.16
CA LEU A 141 4.19 22.03 16.98
C LEU A 141 4.37 22.84 15.69
N LEU A 142 4.03 24.14 15.72
CA LEU A 142 4.05 25.00 14.54
C LEU A 142 5.47 25.10 13.95
N SER A 143 6.50 25.11 14.79
CA SER A 143 7.91 25.08 14.35
C SER A 143 8.37 23.77 13.68
N MET A 144 7.54 22.73 13.74
CA MET A 144 7.83 21.40 13.20
C MET A 144 6.98 21.05 11.99
N LEU A 145 6.04 21.92 11.61
CA LEU A 145 5.19 21.68 10.46
C LEU A 145 6.04 21.67 9.19
N ARG A 146 5.77 20.70 8.32
CA ARG A 146 6.25 20.72 6.94
C ARG A 146 5.09 20.95 5.99
N GLU A 147 5.46 21.46 4.83
CA GLU A 147 4.53 21.71 3.74
C GLU A 147 3.90 20.41 3.23
N VAL A 148 2.65 20.54 2.83
CA VAL A 148 1.87 19.53 2.08
C VAL A 148 1.56 20.07 0.70
N LEU A 149 1.34 19.18 -0.27
CA LEU A 149 0.82 19.58 -1.58
C LEU A 149 -0.69 19.72 -1.52
N TYR A 150 -1.23 20.69 -2.26
CA TYR A 150 -2.66 20.86 -2.44
C TYR A 150 -3.02 20.54 -3.89
N VAL A 151 -3.98 19.65 -4.09
CA VAL A 151 -4.36 19.18 -5.42
C VAL A 151 -5.88 19.06 -5.58
N PRO A 152 -6.43 19.31 -6.78
CA PRO A 152 -7.84 19.10 -7.04
C PRO A 152 -8.16 17.60 -7.23
N PRO A 153 -9.37 17.14 -6.88
CA PRO A 153 -9.78 15.74 -7.03
C PRO A 153 -9.73 15.24 -8.47
N SER A 154 -9.93 16.14 -9.44
CA SER A 154 -9.91 15.81 -10.87
C SER A 154 -8.50 15.56 -11.45
N MET A 155 -7.42 15.86 -10.71
CA MET A 155 -6.04 15.66 -11.18
C MET A 155 -5.77 14.17 -11.41
N TYR A 156 -4.99 13.83 -12.44
CA TYR A 156 -4.55 12.44 -12.66
C TYR A 156 -3.46 12.03 -11.68
N ILE A 157 -3.51 10.79 -11.19
CA ILE A 157 -2.56 10.29 -10.19
C ILE A 157 -1.10 10.31 -10.66
N GLY A 158 -0.84 10.13 -11.96
CA GLY A 158 0.52 10.21 -12.50
C GLY A 158 1.13 11.60 -12.48
N VAL A 159 0.29 12.62 -12.65
CA VAL A 159 0.72 14.02 -12.51
C VAL A 159 1.07 14.31 -11.05
N LEU A 160 0.22 13.86 -10.11
CA LEU A 160 0.49 14.01 -8.68
C LEU A 160 1.77 13.28 -8.26
N LEU A 161 1.94 12.01 -8.68
CA LEU A 161 3.15 11.21 -8.38
C LEU A 161 4.42 11.91 -8.87
N GLN A 162 4.41 12.46 -10.09
CA GLN A 162 5.54 13.21 -10.64
C GLN A 162 5.84 14.47 -9.81
N GLN A 163 4.82 15.23 -9.40
CA GLN A 163 5.01 16.42 -8.55
C GLN A 163 5.58 16.06 -7.17
N MET A 164 5.07 15.00 -6.55
CA MET A 164 5.53 14.46 -5.27
C MET A 164 7.01 14.05 -5.36
N GLN A 165 7.41 13.36 -6.43
CA GLN A 165 8.80 12.96 -6.66
C GLN A 165 9.73 14.16 -6.86
N GLN A 166 9.34 15.14 -7.68
CA GLN A 166 10.15 16.32 -7.97
C GLN A 166 10.36 17.18 -6.71
N ARG A 167 9.31 17.38 -5.92
CA ARG A 167 9.35 18.20 -4.71
C ARG A 167 9.80 17.45 -3.45
N ARG A 168 9.96 16.12 -3.54
CA ARG A 168 10.25 15.22 -2.40
C ARG A 168 9.20 15.35 -1.28
N ILE A 169 7.94 15.51 -1.66
CA ILE A 169 6.80 15.60 -0.73
C ILE A 169 5.98 14.32 -0.85
N HIS A 170 5.65 13.70 0.28
CA HIS A 170 5.07 12.36 0.35
C HIS A 170 3.58 12.36 0.77
N MET A 171 2.99 13.54 0.95
CA MET A 171 1.59 13.71 1.32
C MET A 171 0.99 14.90 0.58
N ALA A 172 -0.21 14.73 0.07
CA ALA A 172 -1.02 15.77 -0.54
C ALA A 172 -2.40 15.80 0.11
N LEU A 173 -2.96 17.00 0.26
CA LEU A 173 -4.35 17.24 0.63
C LEU A 173 -5.16 17.51 -0.63
N VAL A 174 -6.32 16.86 -0.73
CA VAL A 174 -7.26 17.03 -1.82
C VAL A 174 -8.20 18.17 -1.45
N ILE A 175 -8.27 19.19 -2.30
CA ILE A 175 -9.03 20.41 -2.05
C ILE A 175 -10.15 20.56 -3.08
N ASP A 176 -11.35 20.88 -2.60
CA ASP A 176 -12.53 21.15 -3.42
C ASP A 176 -12.48 22.55 -4.09
N GLU A 177 -13.50 22.89 -4.86
CA GLU A 177 -13.58 24.20 -5.53
C GLU A 177 -13.79 25.39 -4.56
N TYR A 178 -14.18 25.11 -3.31
CA TYR A 178 -14.46 26.10 -2.28
C TYR A 178 -13.26 26.27 -1.32
N GLY A 179 -12.20 25.49 -1.48
CA GLY A 179 -11.01 25.52 -0.63
C GLY A 179 -11.09 24.60 0.59
N GLY A 180 -12.14 23.79 0.72
CA GLY A 180 -12.29 22.78 1.76
C GLY A 180 -11.45 21.53 1.46
N VAL A 181 -11.13 20.77 2.50
CA VAL A 181 -10.40 19.50 2.35
C VAL A 181 -11.41 18.38 2.09
N ASP A 182 -11.26 17.68 0.97
CA ASP A 182 -12.06 16.49 0.63
C ASP A 182 -11.38 15.19 1.09
N GLY A 183 -10.06 15.20 1.26
CA GLY A 183 -9.29 14.02 1.64
C GLY A 183 -7.78 14.22 1.63
N LEU A 184 -7.05 13.12 1.74
CA LEU A 184 -5.59 13.10 1.60
C LEU A 184 -5.13 11.95 0.70
N VAL A 185 -3.95 12.10 0.12
CA VAL A 185 -3.26 11.06 -0.66
C VAL A 185 -1.80 11.01 -0.27
N THR A 186 -1.24 9.82 -0.08
CA THR A 186 0.19 9.62 0.13
C THR A 186 0.88 9.11 -1.12
N ILE A 187 2.20 9.33 -1.22
CA ILE A 187 2.96 8.81 -2.36
C ILE A 187 2.96 7.29 -2.36
N GLU A 188 2.90 6.67 -1.18
CA GLU A 188 2.80 5.24 -0.99
C GLU A 188 1.51 4.69 -1.64
N ASP A 189 0.36 5.36 -1.46
CA ASP A 189 -0.92 4.99 -2.10
C ASP A 189 -0.84 5.09 -3.63
N LEU A 190 -0.18 6.14 -4.14
CA LEU A 190 0.01 6.31 -5.58
C LEU A 190 0.91 5.23 -6.17
N ILE A 191 2.02 4.94 -5.49
CA ILE A 191 2.95 3.88 -5.89
C ILE A 191 2.23 2.53 -5.86
N GLU A 192 1.36 2.27 -4.89
CA GLU A 192 0.52 1.09 -4.87
C GLU A 192 -0.37 1.00 -6.12
N GLN A 193 -0.92 2.09 -6.65
CA GLN A 193 -1.71 2.02 -7.88
C GLN A 193 -0.87 1.81 -9.15
N VAL A 194 0.39 2.27 -9.14
CA VAL A 194 1.33 2.03 -10.23
C VAL A 194 1.85 0.62 -10.18
N ILE A 195 2.45 0.22 -9.07
CA ILE A 195 3.09 -1.08 -8.92
C ILE A 195 2.06 -2.19 -8.71
N GLY A 196 0.82 -1.82 -8.34
CA GLY A 196 -0.27 -2.67 -7.85
C GLY A 196 -0.24 -4.05 -8.44
N GLU A 197 -0.27 -5.05 -7.55
CA GLU A 197 0.15 -6.44 -7.73
C GLU A 197 0.80 -6.63 -9.09
N ILE A 198 2.13 -6.69 -9.13
CA ILE A 198 2.78 -7.42 -10.20
C ILE A 198 2.18 -8.84 -10.07
N GLU A 199 1.00 -9.05 -10.67
CA GLU A 199 0.59 -10.29 -11.27
C GLU A 199 1.70 -10.48 -12.28
N ASP A 200 2.71 -11.19 -11.81
CA ASP A 200 3.85 -11.56 -12.61
C ASP A 200 3.28 -12.18 -13.88
N GLU A 201 3.98 -12.04 -14.98
CA GLU A 201 3.69 -12.83 -16.18
C GLU A 201 3.80 -14.35 -15.87
N HIS A 202 4.26 -14.66 -14.65
CA HIS A 202 4.29 -15.93 -13.94
C HIS A 202 3.28 -16.06 -12.78
N ASP A 203 2.13 -15.39 -12.78
CA ASP A 203 1.06 -15.58 -11.77
C ASP A 203 0.31 -16.93 -11.89
N GLU A 204 0.91 -17.89 -12.61
CA GLU A 204 0.67 -19.31 -12.44
C GLU A 204 1.69 -19.87 -11.43
N ALA A 205 1.28 -19.84 -10.15
CA ALA A 205 1.86 -20.50 -8.98
C ALA A 205 2.77 -19.66 -8.06
N GLU A 206 2.18 -19.10 -7.00
CA GLU A 206 2.36 -19.65 -5.65
C GLU A 206 1.52 -18.92 -4.59
N GLY A 207 0.26 -19.29 -4.54
CA GLY A 207 -0.48 -19.39 -3.28
C GLY A 207 -1.47 -20.50 -3.51
N THR A 208 -1.39 -21.60 -2.76
CA THR A 208 -2.32 -22.73 -2.92
C THR A 208 -3.74 -22.18 -2.98
N MET A 209 -4.39 -22.28 -4.15
CA MET A 209 -5.75 -21.71 -4.39
C MET A 209 -6.75 -22.17 -3.32
N CYS A 210 -6.49 -23.35 -2.73
CA CYS A 210 -7.24 -23.93 -1.63
C CYS A 210 -6.29 -24.69 -0.70
N LEU A 211 -6.10 -24.18 0.52
CA LEU A 211 -5.32 -24.80 1.59
C LEU A 211 -6.27 -25.49 2.57
N ALA A 212 -6.16 -26.80 2.73
CA ALA A 212 -6.88 -27.52 3.78
C ALA A 212 -6.29 -27.18 5.15
N GLU A 213 -7.05 -26.52 6.02
CA GLU A 213 -6.63 -26.19 7.38
C GLU A 213 -6.95 -27.33 8.35
N LYS A 214 -8.12 -27.96 8.20
CA LYS A 214 -8.63 -29.08 9.02
C LYS A 214 -9.59 -29.95 8.19
N PRO A 215 -9.95 -31.16 8.62
CA PRO A 215 -11.00 -31.94 7.95
C PRO A 215 -12.30 -31.13 7.85
N GLY A 216 -12.78 -30.91 6.63
CA GLY A 216 -13.97 -30.10 6.38
C GLY A 216 -13.74 -28.59 6.40
N GLN A 217 -12.50 -28.10 6.49
CA GLN A 217 -12.19 -26.67 6.50
C GLN A 217 -11.05 -26.32 5.54
N TRP A 218 -11.29 -25.35 4.67
CA TRP A 218 -10.32 -24.88 3.69
C TRP A 218 -10.23 -23.35 3.70
N LEU A 219 -9.02 -22.84 3.52
CA LEU A 219 -8.77 -21.44 3.17
C LEU A 219 -8.61 -21.36 1.65
N VAL A 220 -9.52 -20.64 1.00
CA VAL A 220 -9.67 -20.63 -0.46
C VAL A 220 -9.53 -19.20 -0.99
N GLN A 221 -8.85 -19.04 -2.11
CA GLN A 221 -8.85 -17.76 -2.83
C GLN A 221 -10.23 -17.53 -3.45
N ALA A 222 -10.78 -16.33 -3.31
CA ALA A 222 -12.11 -16.00 -3.82
C ALA A 222 -12.20 -16.13 -5.35
N ARG A 223 -11.07 -15.98 -6.06
CA ARG A 223 -10.97 -16.19 -7.51
C ARG A 223 -11.01 -17.66 -7.96
N MET A 224 -10.93 -18.61 -7.01
CA MET A 224 -10.91 -20.02 -7.37
C MET A 224 -12.24 -20.43 -8.02
N PRO A 225 -12.21 -21.06 -9.20
CA PRO A 225 -13.41 -21.57 -9.87
C PRO A 225 -14.18 -22.56 -8.99
N LEU A 226 -15.51 -22.53 -9.05
CA LEU A 226 -16.35 -23.40 -8.23
C LEU A 226 -16.08 -24.88 -8.54
N ASP A 227 -16.04 -25.26 -9.81
CA ASP A 227 -15.78 -26.62 -10.29
C ASP A 227 -14.46 -27.20 -9.76
N GLU A 228 -13.40 -26.39 -9.67
CA GLU A 228 -12.14 -26.82 -9.04
C GLU A 228 -12.26 -27.05 -7.53
N ILE A 229 -13.07 -26.26 -6.83
CA ILE A 229 -13.31 -26.44 -5.39
C ILE A 229 -14.12 -27.71 -5.18
N GLU A 230 -15.14 -27.95 -6.00
CA GLU A 230 -15.93 -29.17 -5.97
C GLU A 230 -15.06 -30.40 -6.23
N ALA A 231 -14.16 -30.34 -7.21
CA ALA A 231 -13.22 -31.41 -7.50
C ALA A 231 -12.26 -31.70 -6.33
N LYS A 232 -11.80 -30.65 -5.62
CA LYS A 232 -10.88 -30.81 -4.47
C LYS A 232 -11.58 -31.25 -3.18
N THR A 233 -12.80 -30.78 -2.95
CA THR A 233 -13.53 -31.04 -1.69
C THR A 233 -14.45 -32.23 -1.80
N GLY A 234 -14.83 -32.63 -3.02
CA GLY A 234 -15.80 -33.70 -3.29
C GLY A 234 -17.24 -33.28 -3.00
N PHE A 235 -17.51 -31.99 -2.80
CA PHE A 235 -18.83 -31.46 -2.49
C PHE A 235 -19.28 -30.49 -3.56
N LYS A 236 -20.55 -30.63 -3.96
CA LYS A 236 -21.19 -29.63 -4.78
C LYS A 236 -21.51 -28.39 -3.96
N LEU A 237 -21.09 -27.24 -4.46
CA LEU A 237 -21.39 -25.93 -3.89
C LEU A 237 -22.70 -25.39 -4.46
N ASP A 238 -23.09 -25.89 -5.64
CA ASP A 238 -24.30 -25.53 -6.36
C ASP A 238 -25.54 -26.16 -5.71
N ASN A 239 -26.33 -25.33 -5.04
CA ASN A 239 -27.77 -25.51 -4.89
C ASN A 239 -28.52 -24.20 -5.18
N VAL A 240 -27.88 -23.27 -5.92
CA VAL A 240 -28.59 -22.11 -6.45
C VAL A 240 -29.37 -22.60 -7.67
N GLU A 241 -30.48 -23.28 -7.41
CA GLU A 241 -31.54 -23.41 -8.40
C GLU A 241 -31.90 -21.98 -8.80
N ASP A 242 -31.57 -21.61 -10.04
CA ASP A 242 -31.82 -20.33 -10.73
C ASP A 242 -30.58 -19.43 -10.98
N GLU A 243 -29.95 -19.68 -12.13
CA GLU A 243 -29.50 -18.67 -13.11
C GLU A 243 -28.79 -17.40 -12.61
N GLU A 244 -27.65 -17.53 -11.93
CA GLU A 244 -26.61 -16.49 -12.02
C GLU A 244 -25.31 -17.15 -12.50
N ASP A 245 -24.72 -16.62 -13.57
CA ASP A 245 -23.44 -17.02 -14.17
C ASP A 245 -22.29 -16.80 -13.16
N VAL A 246 -22.25 -17.60 -12.11
CA VAL A 246 -21.30 -17.48 -11.00
C VAL A 246 -20.22 -18.52 -11.18
N ASP A 247 -19.08 -18.08 -11.71
CA ASP A 247 -17.97 -19.00 -12.00
C ASP A 247 -17.02 -19.21 -10.81
N THR A 248 -17.07 -18.35 -9.78
CA THR A 248 -16.06 -18.31 -8.70
C THR A 248 -16.65 -18.31 -7.30
N LEU A 249 -15.86 -18.75 -6.31
CA LEU A 249 -16.26 -18.74 -4.90
C LEU A 249 -16.63 -17.34 -4.40
N GLY A 250 -15.88 -16.31 -4.81
CA GLY A 250 -16.17 -14.93 -4.46
C GLY A 250 -17.52 -14.48 -4.99
N GLY A 251 -17.83 -14.82 -6.24
CA GLY A 251 -19.14 -14.58 -6.82
C GLY A 251 -20.25 -15.25 -6.02
N LEU A 252 -20.09 -16.53 -5.69
CA LEU A 252 -21.09 -17.29 -4.93
C LEU A 252 -21.39 -16.64 -3.57
N VAL A 253 -20.34 -16.24 -2.85
CA VAL A 253 -20.50 -15.60 -1.53
C VAL A 253 -21.17 -14.22 -1.65
N VAL A 254 -20.90 -13.46 -2.72
CA VAL A 254 -21.54 -12.17 -2.98
C VAL A 254 -23.04 -12.35 -3.30
N VAL A 255 -23.38 -13.33 -4.13
CA VAL A 255 -24.77 -13.66 -4.47
C VAL A 255 -25.55 -14.08 -3.23
N LEU A 256 -24.99 -15.00 -2.43
CA LEU A 256 -25.59 -15.43 -1.16
C LEU A 256 -25.79 -14.28 -0.17
N ALA A 257 -24.88 -13.31 -0.14
CA ALA A 257 -24.97 -12.15 0.75
C ALA A 257 -25.82 -10.99 0.18
N GLY A 258 -26.10 -10.99 -1.12
CA GLY A 258 -26.73 -9.87 -1.84
C GLY A 258 -25.90 -8.58 -1.92
N ARG A 259 -24.61 -8.64 -1.52
CA ARG A 259 -23.64 -7.53 -1.49
C ARG A 259 -22.22 -8.06 -1.33
N VAL A 260 -21.22 -7.19 -1.41
CA VAL A 260 -19.84 -7.53 -1.00
C VAL A 260 -19.75 -7.57 0.53
N PRO A 261 -19.49 -8.73 1.17
CA PRO A 261 -19.34 -8.84 2.61
C PRO A 261 -17.98 -8.34 3.10
N GLN A 262 -17.95 -7.80 4.31
CA GLN A 262 -16.74 -7.32 4.98
C GLN A 262 -15.95 -8.45 5.64
N ARG A 263 -14.68 -8.18 5.93
CA ARG A 263 -13.82 -9.10 6.68
C ARG A 263 -14.45 -9.50 8.03
N GLY A 264 -14.46 -10.80 8.30
CA GLY A 264 -15.00 -11.40 9.52
C GLY A 264 -16.47 -11.81 9.42
N GLU A 265 -17.19 -11.40 8.37
CA GLU A 265 -18.55 -11.85 8.15
C GLU A 265 -18.59 -13.34 7.76
N VAL A 266 -19.63 -14.04 8.20
CA VAL A 266 -19.85 -15.46 7.91
C VAL A 266 -21.18 -15.62 7.18
N ILE A 267 -21.12 -16.09 5.94
CA ILE A 267 -22.28 -16.35 5.09
C ILE A 267 -22.52 -17.87 5.06
N THR A 268 -23.76 -18.31 5.19
CA THR A 268 -24.10 -19.74 5.18
C THR A 268 -25.07 -20.03 4.05
N ASN A 269 -24.81 -21.07 3.25
CA ASN A 269 -25.74 -21.50 2.21
C ASN A 269 -26.78 -22.49 2.76
N ASP A 270 -27.78 -22.84 1.94
CA ASP A 270 -28.86 -23.75 2.33
C ASP A 270 -28.38 -25.18 2.64
N ALA A 271 -27.23 -25.58 2.11
CA ALA A 271 -26.58 -26.85 2.44
C ALA A 271 -25.83 -26.82 3.79
N GLY A 272 -25.82 -25.68 4.50
CA GLY A 272 -25.17 -25.50 5.79
C GLY A 272 -23.65 -25.27 5.72
N ILE A 273 -23.10 -24.99 4.53
CA ILE A 273 -21.70 -24.64 4.32
C ILE A 273 -21.48 -23.18 4.73
N GLN A 274 -20.47 -22.94 5.57
CA GLN A 274 -20.13 -21.62 6.06
C GLN A 274 -18.94 -21.04 5.28
N PHE A 275 -19.06 -19.77 4.90
CA PHE A 275 -18.06 -18.98 4.20
C PHE A 275 -17.69 -17.77 5.06
N GLU A 276 -16.55 -17.84 5.75
CA GLU A 276 -16.00 -16.75 6.54
C GLU A 276 -15.08 -15.90 5.66
N VAL A 277 -15.35 -14.59 5.57
CA VAL A 277 -14.52 -13.65 4.82
C VAL A 277 -13.24 -13.37 5.61
N VAL A 278 -12.12 -13.92 5.15
CA VAL A 278 -10.81 -13.72 5.82
C VAL A 278 -10.15 -12.43 5.36
N GLU A 279 -10.34 -12.09 4.09
CA GLU A 279 -9.75 -10.91 3.45
C GLU A 279 -10.68 -10.39 2.35
N ALA A 280 -10.98 -9.09 2.37
CA ALA A 280 -11.79 -8.40 1.37
C ALA A 280 -11.40 -6.92 1.28
N ASP A 281 -11.66 -6.30 0.14
CA ASP A 281 -11.60 -4.85 -0.10
C ASP A 281 -13.02 -4.32 -0.39
N PRO A 282 -13.25 -3.00 -0.53
CA PRO A 282 -14.59 -2.44 -0.76
C PRO A 282 -15.30 -2.93 -2.03
N ARG A 283 -14.57 -3.51 -2.99
CA ARG A 283 -15.09 -3.92 -4.29
C ARG A 283 -15.20 -5.45 -4.42
N ARG A 284 -14.37 -6.23 -3.74
CA ARG A 284 -14.33 -7.70 -3.88
C ARG A 284 -13.79 -8.43 -2.66
N ILE A 285 -14.16 -9.71 -2.56
CA ILE A 285 -13.57 -10.66 -1.61
C ILE A 285 -12.25 -11.17 -2.17
N LYS A 286 -11.21 -11.32 -1.33
CA LYS A 286 -9.91 -11.88 -1.71
C LYS A 286 -9.73 -13.32 -1.22
N ARG A 287 -10.07 -13.60 0.05
CA ARG A 287 -9.93 -14.93 0.65
C ARG A 287 -11.12 -15.30 1.52
N VAL A 288 -11.55 -16.54 1.39
CA VAL A 288 -12.69 -17.11 2.11
C VAL A 288 -12.24 -18.37 2.82
N ARG A 289 -12.60 -18.50 4.10
CA ARG A 289 -12.48 -19.76 4.83
C ARG A 289 -13.81 -20.49 4.73
N MET A 290 -13.81 -21.61 4.03
CA MET A 290 -14.95 -22.49 3.84
C MET A 290 -14.96 -23.58 4.92
N ARG A 291 -16.11 -23.82 5.55
CA ARG A 291 -16.34 -24.91 6.50
C ARG A 291 -17.58 -25.71 6.13
N LEU A 292 -17.42 -27.02 5.99
CA LEU A 292 -18.55 -27.94 5.85
C LEU A 292 -19.18 -28.22 7.21
N PRO A 293 -20.50 -28.47 7.27
CA PRO A 293 -21.15 -28.92 8.48
C PRO A 293 -20.66 -30.32 8.85
N ALA A 294 -20.63 -30.61 10.15
CA ALA A 294 -20.05 -31.84 10.69
C ALA A 294 -20.63 -33.13 10.08
N ASP A 295 -21.92 -33.11 9.72
CA ASP A 295 -22.62 -34.23 9.11
C ASP A 295 -22.12 -34.54 7.69
N LEU A 296 -21.74 -33.50 6.93
CA LEU A 296 -21.15 -33.65 5.59
C LEU A 296 -19.70 -34.16 5.69
N VAL A 297 -18.93 -33.70 6.67
CA VAL A 297 -17.53 -34.16 6.88
C VAL A 297 -17.45 -35.67 7.18
N ALA A 298 -18.44 -36.22 7.91
CA ALA A 298 -18.51 -37.65 8.20
C ALA A 298 -18.84 -38.51 6.96
N ALA A 299 -19.62 -37.98 6.01
CA ALA A 299 -19.99 -38.65 4.77
C ALA A 299 -18.80 -38.78 3.80
N THR A 300 -17.94 -37.76 3.69
CA THR A 300 -16.73 -37.79 2.83
C THR A 300 -15.72 -38.83 3.30
N GLN A 301 -15.54 -38.99 4.62
CA GLN A 301 -14.56 -39.92 5.20
C GLN A 301 -14.98 -41.39 5.07
N SER A 302 -16.28 -41.66 4.89
CA SER A 302 -16.80 -43.01 4.74
C SER A 302 -16.62 -43.56 3.32
N GLN A 303 -16.66 -42.70 2.29
CA GLN A 303 -16.47 -43.10 0.89
C GLN A 303 -15.01 -43.40 0.53
N THR A 304 -14.03 -42.76 1.18
CA THR A 304 -12.60 -43.02 0.91
C THR A 304 -12.11 -44.37 1.45
N LYS A 305 -12.85 -45.02 2.36
CA LYS A 305 -12.47 -46.31 2.97
C LYS A 305 -12.92 -47.55 2.19
N GLU A 306 -13.83 -47.44 1.22
CA GLU A 306 -14.33 -48.61 0.47
C GLU A 306 -13.50 -48.99 -0.78
N VAL A 307 -12.56 -48.15 -1.23
CA VAL A 307 -11.78 -48.38 -2.47
C VAL A 307 -10.52 -49.25 -2.23
N VAL A 308 -10.12 -49.49 -0.98
CA VAL A 308 -8.99 -50.39 -0.66
C VAL A 308 -9.48 -51.70 -0.07
N LYS A 309 -10.04 -52.58 -0.92
CA LYS A 309 -10.06 -54.02 -0.67
C LYS A 309 -9.12 -54.71 -1.67
N PRO A 310 -8.04 -55.38 -1.22
CA PRO A 310 -7.18 -56.14 -2.12
C PRO A 310 -7.96 -57.33 -2.69
N HIS A 311 -7.87 -57.50 -4.01
CA HIS A 311 -8.31 -58.71 -4.70
C HIS A 311 -7.32 -59.83 -4.34
N ASP A 312 -7.83 -60.81 -3.59
CA ASP A 312 -7.15 -62.05 -3.22
C ASP A 312 -7.22 -63.01 -4.41
N SER A 313 -6.07 -63.38 -4.98
CA SER A 313 -5.77 -64.63 -5.73
C SER A 313 -4.30 -64.69 -6.13
#